data_AF-K7R9R9-F1
#
_entry.id   AF-K7R9R9-F1
#
_cell.length_a   1.000
_cell.length_b   1.000
_cell.length_c   1.000
_cell.angle_alpha   90.00
_cell.angle_beta   90.00
_cell.angle_gamma   90.00
#
_symmetry.space_group_name_H-M   'P 1'
#
loop_
_entity.id
_entity.type
_entity.pdbx_description
1 polymer ?
#
loop_
_entity_poly.entity_id
_entity_poly.type
_entity_poly.pdbx_seq_one_letter_code
_entity_poly.pdbx_strand_id
1 'polypeptide(L)'
;MATATQGRPRSRIEELSRAKQVPPGFLEDRRSVYWVDYVPPRPGPSGTTEIIATPRVSELARHRSPHRSWKGDRPTPIWAVSDHAKNAPTTERIMVLSRHKSVHADHKGERTPYMNVSSNARTATATQRVEQLAEPKTRVDRFGTEETEWGQYFSPSQHAMQAGPRERTEQLAQAKPYHNQFRDERPVQWEVGNNALNAIATLRLQQLARPRSRTMIKDDFDPYKIAPSAKRARCTPRLEELCVPLPRKVRPKK
;
A
#
# COMPACT_ATOMS: atom_id res chain seq x y z
N MET A 1 -27.57 -37.55 57.31
CA MET A 1 -27.91 -36.43 56.41
C MET A 1 -26.60 -35.79 55.96
N ALA A 2 -26.13 -36.10 54.75
CA ALA A 2 -24.91 -35.51 54.19
C ALA A 2 -25.28 -34.28 53.36
N THR A 3 -24.80 -33.12 53.78
CA THR A 3 -25.06 -31.84 53.12
C THR A 3 -24.17 -31.70 51.87
N ALA A 4 -24.81 -31.43 50.74
CA ALA A 4 -24.16 -31.19 49.45
C ALA A 4 -23.43 -29.83 49.48
N THR A 5 -22.10 -29.86 49.45
CA THR A 5 -21.26 -28.67 49.30
C THR A 5 -21.35 -28.17 47.85
N GLN A 6 -22.22 -27.19 47.62
CA GLN A 6 -22.29 -26.42 46.39
C GLN A 6 -20.92 -25.73 46.16
N GLY A 7 -20.21 -26.15 45.12
CA GLY A 7 -18.88 -25.65 44.78
C GLY A 7 -18.91 -24.17 44.35
N ARG A 8 -17.93 -23.40 44.84
CA ARG A 8 -17.68 -22.00 44.47
C ARG A 8 -17.66 -21.83 42.94
N PRO A 9 -18.34 -20.84 42.36
CA PRO A 9 -18.25 -20.56 40.92
C PRO A 9 -16.79 -20.20 40.58
N ARG A 10 -16.22 -20.92 39.61
CA ARG A 10 -14.83 -20.76 39.20
C ARG A 10 -14.62 -19.38 38.56
N SER A 11 -13.47 -18.77 38.82
CA SER A 11 -13.14 -17.50 38.16
C SER A 11 -12.86 -17.75 36.68
N ARG A 12 -13.32 -16.85 35.79
CA ARG A 12 -13.09 -16.96 34.33
C ARG A 12 -11.60 -17.12 33.97
N ILE A 13 -10.72 -16.53 34.77
CA ILE A 13 -9.27 -16.65 34.62
C ILE A 13 -8.78 -18.08 34.88
N GLU A 14 -9.30 -18.78 35.89
CA GLU A 14 -9.00 -20.20 36.11
C GLU A 14 -9.56 -21.12 35.03
N GLU A 15 -10.61 -20.70 34.34
CA GLU A 15 -11.21 -21.44 33.24
C GLU A 15 -10.38 -21.29 31.95
N LEU A 16 -9.87 -20.09 31.69
CA LEU A 16 -9.01 -19.78 30.55
C LEU A 16 -7.56 -20.27 30.71
N SER A 17 -7.09 -20.46 31.95
CA SER A 17 -5.72 -20.94 32.22
C SER A 17 -5.55 -22.45 32.01
N ARG A 18 -6.64 -23.19 31.80
CA ARG A 18 -6.59 -24.63 31.53
C ARG A 18 -6.27 -24.89 30.06
N ALA A 19 -5.50 -25.96 29.82
CA ALA A 19 -5.32 -26.50 28.48
C ALA A 19 -6.70 -26.80 27.86
N LYS A 20 -6.90 -26.38 26.61
CA LYS A 20 -8.14 -26.65 25.88
C LYS A 20 -8.31 -28.16 25.76
N GLN A 21 -9.42 -28.67 26.26
CA GLN A 21 -9.75 -30.07 26.12
C GLN A 21 -10.07 -30.35 24.65
N VAL A 22 -9.46 -31.41 24.14
CA VAL A 22 -9.67 -31.88 22.79
C VAL A 22 -11.09 -32.47 22.71
N PRO A 23 -11.94 -32.05 21.75
CA PRO A 23 -13.29 -32.58 21.65
C PRO A 23 -13.31 -34.10 21.46
N PRO A 24 -14.28 -34.83 22.03
CA PRO A 24 -14.43 -36.26 21.76
C PRO A 24 -14.67 -36.47 20.26
N GLY A 25 -13.78 -37.22 19.61
CA GLY A 25 -13.78 -37.44 18.15
C GLY A 25 -12.88 -36.50 17.34
N PHE A 26 -12.09 -35.63 17.99
CA PHE A 26 -11.06 -34.86 17.29
C PHE A 26 -9.91 -35.77 16.85
N LEU A 27 -9.76 -35.90 15.54
CA LEU A 27 -8.59 -36.48 14.90
C LEU A 27 -7.60 -35.35 14.62
N GLU A 28 -6.40 -35.42 15.18
CA GLU A 28 -5.33 -34.48 14.84
C GLU A 28 -4.97 -34.63 13.36
N ASP A 29 -5.22 -33.60 12.54
CA ASP A 29 -4.74 -33.54 11.15
C ASP A 29 -3.23 -33.26 11.15
N ARG A 30 -2.45 -34.27 11.58
CA ARG A 30 -0.99 -34.26 11.48
C ARG A 30 -0.61 -34.55 10.04
N ARG A 31 -0.72 -33.53 9.18
CA ARG A 31 -0.06 -33.51 7.88
C ARG A 31 1.45 -33.32 8.08
N SER A 32 2.11 -34.23 8.79
CA SER A 32 3.55 -34.34 8.72
C SER A 32 3.89 -35.01 7.40
N VAL A 33 4.73 -34.37 6.60
CA VAL A 33 5.22 -34.88 5.30
C VAL A 33 5.93 -36.24 5.45
N TYR A 34 6.38 -36.57 6.66
CA TYR A 34 7.01 -37.83 7.02
C TYR A 34 6.05 -38.67 7.88
N TRP A 35 5.61 -39.80 7.33
CA TRP A 35 4.75 -40.77 7.98
C TRP A 35 5.63 -41.80 8.69
N VAL A 36 5.87 -41.63 10.00
CA VAL A 36 6.75 -42.55 10.73
C VAL A 36 5.96 -43.66 11.44
N ASP A 37 4.74 -43.37 11.92
CA ASP A 37 4.05 -44.30 12.84
C ASP A 37 2.65 -44.78 12.42
N TYR A 38 1.96 -44.13 11.46
CA TYR A 38 0.59 -44.49 11.07
C TYR A 38 0.26 -44.29 9.58
N VAL A 39 -0.60 -45.16 9.04
CA VAL A 39 -1.12 -45.10 7.66
C VAL A 39 -2.21 -44.03 7.58
N PRO A 40 -2.19 -43.14 6.56
CA PRO A 40 -3.22 -42.11 6.42
C PRO A 40 -4.61 -42.71 6.19
N PRO A 41 -5.68 -42.00 6.61
CA PRO A 41 -7.05 -42.43 6.34
C PRO A 41 -7.26 -42.58 4.83
N ARG A 42 -7.85 -43.71 4.42
CA ARG A 42 -8.10 -44.01 3.01
C ARG A 42 -9.05 -42.97 2.40
N PRO A 43 -8.80 -42.49 1.17
CA PRO A 43 -9.76 -41.65 0.47
C PRO A 43 -11.11 -42.37 0.33
N GLY A 44 -12.20 -41.60 0.36
CA GLY A 44 -13.55 -42.14 0.18
C GLY A 44 -13.76 -42.74 -1.22
N PRO A 45 -14.96 -43.29 -1.53
CA PRO A 45 -15.25 -43.96 -2.79
C PRO A 45 -15.03 -43.10 -4.06
N SER A 46 -14.94 -41.79 -3.92
CA SER A 46 -14.64 -40.81 -4.99
C SER A 46 -13.14 -40.50 -5.16
N GLY A 47 -12.25 -41.13 -4.40
CA GLY A 47 -10.80 -40.90 -4.47
C GLY A 47 -10.32 -39.58 -3.88
N THR A 48 -11.22 -38.75 -3.31
CA THR A 48 -10.90 -37.48 -2.65
C THR A 48 -11.22 -37.58 -1.15
N THR A 49 -10.34 -37.08 -0.29
CA THR A 49 -10.62 -36.96 1.15
C THR A 49 -11.80 -36.00 1.35
N GLU A 50 -12.89 -36.47 1.98
CA GLU A 50 -14.00 -35.58 2.33
C GLU A 50 -13.51 -34.54 3.36
N ILE A 51 -13.45 -33.27 2.96
CA ILE A 51 -13.12 -32.17 3.86
C ILE A 51 -14.39 -31.86 4.66
N ILE A 52 -14.57 -32.58 5.78
CA ILE A 52 -15.67 -32.32 6.71
C ILE A 52 -15.33 -31.03 7.45
N ALA A 53 -15.88 -29.91 6.98
CA ALA A 53 -15.78 -28.64 7.68
C ALA A 53 -16.46 -28.77 9.05
N THR A 54 -15.70 -28.58 10.13
CA THR A 54 -16.28 -28.57 11.48
C THR A 54 -17.33 -27.46 11.59
N PRO A 55 -18.36 -27.61 12.44
CA PRO A 55 -19.38 -26.58 12.62
C PRO A 55 -18.80 -25.18 12.89
N ARG A 56 -17.65 -25.12 13.58
CA ARG A 56 -16.95 -23.87 13.88
C ARG A 56 -16.29 -23.24 12.65
N VAL A 57 -15.70 -24.03 11.76
CA VAL A 57 -15.11 -23.53 10.50
C VAL A 57 -16.22 -23.01 9.58
N SER A 58 -17.34 -23.73 9.49
CA SER A 58 -18.53 -23.29 8.76
C SER A 58 -19.11 -21.99 9.32
N GLU A 59 -19.06 -21.79 10.64
CA GLU A 59 -19.48 -20.56 11.30
C GLU A 59 -18.53 -19.38 10.99
N LEU A 60 -17.21 -19.61 11.01
CA LEU A 60 -16.19 -18.61 10.69
C LEU A 60 -16.22 -18.19 9.21
N ALA A 61 -16.66 -19.07 8.32
CA ALA A 61 -16.83 -18.79 6.90
C ALA A 61 -18.05 -17.89 6.60
N ARG A 62 -18.96 -17.67 7.57
CA ARG A 62 -20.08 -16.75 7.39
C ARG A 62 -19.58 -15.30 7.37
N HIS A 63 -20.18 -14.50 6.51
CA HIS A 63 -19.97 -13.05 6.51
C HIS A 63 -20.30 -12.47 7.90
N ARG A 64 -19.53 -11.46 8.34
CA ARG A 64 -19.86 -10.76 9.59
C ARG A 64 -21.09 -9.89 9.36
N SER A 65 -22.19 -10.21 10.04
CA SER A 65 -23.35 -9.33 10.06
C SER A 65 -23.03 -8.04 10.84
N PRO A 66 -23.45 -6.87 10.36
CA PRO A 66 -23.27 -5.63 11.10
C PRO A 66 -24.00 -5.68 12.45
N HIS A 67 -23.47 -4.96 13.44
CA HIS A 67 -24.05 -4.89 14.78
C HIS A 67 -25.48 -4.31 14.74
N ARG A 68 -26.37 -4.72 15.67
CA ARG A 68 -27.77 -4.26 15.68
C ARG A 68 -27.94 -2.74 15.79
N SER A 69 -26.94 -2.04 16.33
CA SER A 69 -26.90 -0.56 16.41
C SER A 69 -26.20 0.10 15.22
N TRP A 70 -25.76 -0.66 14.23
CA TRP A 70 -25.15 -0.10 13.02
C TRP A 70 -26.24 0.56 12.18
N LYS A 71 -26.23 1.89 12.17
CA LYS A 71 -27.05 2.71 11.30
C LYS A 71 -26.16 3.16 10.15
N GLY A 72 -26.30 2.52 9.00
CA GLY A 72 -25.64 3.00 7.78
C GLY A 72 -26.14 4.41 7.46
N ASP A 73 -25.27 5.29 6.97
CA ASP A 73 -25.65 6.66 6.59
C ASP A 73 -26.68 6.72 5.44
N ARG A 74 -27.02 5.57 4.83
CA ARG A 74 -27.82 5.46 3.61
C ARG A 74 -28.83 4.30 3.71
N PRO A 75 -30.15 4.57 3.63
CA PRO A 75 -31.18 3.52 3.75
C PRO A 75 -31.33 2.64 2.49
N THR A 76 -30.95 3.11 1.29
CA THR A 76 -30.94 2.30 0.05
C THR A 76 -29.84 2.75 -0.93
N PRO A 77 -29.38 1.88 -1.86
CA PRO A 77 -28.39 2.22 -2.89
C PRO A 77 -28.99 2.95 -4.11
N ILE A 78 -30.31 3.06 -4.21
CA ILE A 78 -31.01 3.64 -5.37
C ILE A 78 -31.54 5.02 -4.99
N TRP A 79 -31.07 6.05 -5.70
CA TRP A 79 -31.51 7.42 -5.52
C TRP A 79 -32.82 7.66 -6.27
N ALA A 80 -33.83 8.20 -5.59
CA ALA A 80 -35.03 8.69 -6.25
C ALA A 80 -34.67 9.90 -7.13
N VAL A 81 -34.71 9.72 -8.44
CA VAL A 81 -34.48 10.80 -9.41
C VAL A 81 -35.75 11.65 -9.48
N SER A 82 -35.61 12.98 -9.34
CA SER A 82 -36.73 13.91 -9.46
C SER A 82 -37.41 13.80 -10.83
N ASP A 83 -38.72 14.03 -10.91
CA ASP A 83 -39.44 13.93 -12.18
C ASP A 83 -38.99 14.96 -13.21
N HIS A 84 -38.49 16.11 -12.75
CA HIS A 84 -37.84 17.11 -13.61
C HIS A 84 -36.58 16.58 -14.28
N ALA A 85 -35.78 15.77 -13.58
CA ALA A 85 -34.59 15.16 -14.15
C ALA A 85 -34.94 14.00 -15.10
N LYS A 86 -36.05 13.29 -14.89
CA LYS A 86 -36.55 12.28 -15.82
C LYS A 86 -37.08 12.88 -17.12
N ASN A 87 -37.72 14.05 -17.03
CA ASN A 87 -38.37 14.73 -18.15
C ASN A 87 -37.54 15.87 -18.76
N ALA A 88 -36.26 15.98 -18.38
CA ALA A 88 -35.40 17.06 -18.87
C ALA A 88 -35.18 16.94 -20.39
N PRO A 89 -35.36 18.02 -21.17
CA PRO A 89 -35.18 17.97 -22.61
C PRO A 89 -33.73 17.70 -22.97
N THR A 90 -33.50 16.80 -23.93
CA THR A 90 -32.16 16.43 -24.36
C THR A 90 -31.55 17.57 -25.19
N THR A 91 -30.47 18.16 -24.70
CA THR A 91 -29.72 19.17 -25.46
C THR A 91 -28.91 18.51 -26.58
N GLU A 92 -28.61 19.23 -27.64
CA GLU A 92 -27.75 18.74 -28.73
C GLU A 92 -26.39 18.24 -28.22
N ARG A 93 -25.84 18.90 -27.21
CA ARG A 93 -24.60 18.45 -26.54
C ARG A 93 -24.77 17.08 -25.90
N ILE A 94 -25.88 16.82 -25.21
CA ILE A 94 -26.17 15.51 -24.62
C ILE A 94 -26.31 14.46 -25.73
N MET A 95 -26.96 14.80 -26.85
CA MET A 95 -27.08 13.92 -28.02
C MET A 95 -25.71 13.57 -28.66
N VAL A 96 -24.76 14.50 -28.64
CA VAL A 96 -23.39 14.23 -29.09
C VAL A 96 -22.64 13.35 -28.09
N LEU A 97 -22.76 13.64 -26.79
CA LEU A 97 -22.10 12.88 -25.72
C LEU A 97 -22.67 11.47 -25.54
N SER A 98 -23.94 11.25 -25.89
CA SER A 98 -24.59 9.94 -25.82
C SER A 98 -24.14 9.00 -26.94
N ARG A 99 -23.51 9.52 -28.00
CA ARG A 99 -22.92 8.69 -29.06
C ARG A 99 -21.60 8.11 -28.56
N HIS A 100 -21.39 6.82 -28.82
CA HIS A 100 -20.10 6.20 -28.56
C HIS A 100 -19.00 6.87 -29.40
N LYS A 101 -17.75 6.84 -28.91
CA LYS A 101 -16.61 7.35 -29.68
C LYS A 101 -16.38 6.43 -30.88
N SER A 102 -16.14 7.01 -32.05
CA SER A 102 -15.73 6.24 -33.23
C SER A 102 -14.43 5.50 -32.93
N VAL A 103 -14.38 4.26 -33.37
CA VAL A 103 -13.18 3.42 -33.25
C VAL A 103 -12.03 4.06 -34.07
N HIS A 104 -10.80 3.99 -33.57
CA HIS A 104 -9.62 4.52 -34.26
C HIS A 104 -9.40 3.79 -35.61
N ALA A 105 -8.89 4.48 -36.63
CA ALA A 105 -8.70 3.93 -37.97
C ALA A 105 -7.87 2.63 -37.97
N ASP A 106 -6.88 2.54 -37.09
CA ASP A 106 -5.99 1.37 -36.97
C ASP A 106 -6.49 0.27 -36.03
N HIS A 107 -7.71 0.38 -35.49
CA HIS A 107 -8.23 -0.63 -34.58
C HIS A 107 -8.45 -1.95 -35.28
N LYS A 108 -7.65 -2.95 -34.91
CA LYS A 108 -7.85 -4.35 -35.29
C LYS A 108 -8.74 -5.01 -34.26
N GLY A 109 -9.80 -5.69 -34.71
CA GLY A 109 -10.68 -6.45 -33.84
C GLY A 109 -9.96 -7.55 -33.06
N GLU A 110 -10.65 -8.13 -32.08
CA GLU A 110 -10.12 -9.23 -31.29
C GLU A 110 -9.69 -10.42 -32.18
N ARG A 111 -8.52 -10.98 -31.90
CA ARG A 111 -8.03 -12.16 -32.59
C ARG A 111 -8.88 -13.36 -32.16
N THR A 112 -9.33 -14.18 -33.11
CA THR A 112 -10.12 -15.38 -32.82
C THR A 112 -9.37 -16.31 -31.85
N PRO A 113 -10.04 -16.88 -30.83
CA PRO A 113 -9.40 -17.82 -29.89
C PRO A 113 -8.99 -19.12 -30.55
N TYR A 114 -9.55 -19.42 -31.73
CA TYR A 114 -9.15 -20.55 -32.55
C TYR A 114 -7.90 -20.21 -33.34
N MET A 115 -6.83 -20.95 -33.06
CA MET A 115 -5.60 -20.88 -33.84
C MET A 115 -5.79 -21.71 -35.11
N ASN A 116 -5.95 -21.05 -36.26
CA ASN A 116 -5.94 -21.73 -37.56
C ASN A 116 -4.52 -22.26 -37.82
N VAL A 117 -4.30 -23.54 -37.53
CA VAL A 117 -3.03 -24.23 -37.81
C VAL A 117 -2.99 -24.58 -39.30
N SER A 118 -1.94 -24.11 -39.99
CA SER A 118 -1.73 -24.41 -41.41
C SER A 118 -1.53 -25.91 -41.64
N SER A 119 -1.84 -26.40 -42.85
CA SER A 119 -1.62 -27.81 -43.24
C SER A 119 -0.20 -28.27 -42.93
N ASN A 120 0.79 -27.44 -43.24
CA ASN A 120 2.21 -27.75 -43.04
C ASN A 120 2.55 -27.88 -41.55
N ALA A 121 1.94 -27.06 -40.68
CA ALA A 121 2.15 -27.16 -39.24
C ALA A 121 1.46 -28.40 -38.64
N ARG A 122 0.39 -28.92 -39.27
CA ARG A 122 -0.24 -30.20 -38.86
C ARG A 122 0.60 -31.43 -39.21
N THR A 123 1.37 -31.36 -40.29
CA THR A 123 2.21 -32.47 -40.78
C THR A 123 3.68 -32.32 -40.38
N ALA A 124 4.05 -31.24 -39.66
CA ALA A 124 5.42 -30.99 -39.28
C ALA A 124 5.90 -32.01 -38.23
N THR A 125 7.02 -32.66 -38.51
CA THR A 125 7.71 -33.55 -37.57
C THR A 125 8.63 -32.75 -36.66
N ALA A 126 8.80 -33.20 -35.41
CA ALA A 126 9.69 -32.56 -34.47
C ALA A 126 11.14 -32.60 -35.00
N THR A 127 11.89 -31.51 -34.81
CA THR A 127 13.33 -31.51 -35.10
C THR A 127 14.07 -32.33 -34.04
N GLN A 128 15.20 -32.94 -34.39
CA GLN A 128 16.05 -33.71 -33.49
C GLN A 128 16.34 -33.00 -32.15
N ARG A 129 16.56 -31.68 -32.17
CA ARG A 129 16.76 -30.88 -30.95
C ARG A 129 15.53 -30.86 -30.05
N VAL A 130 14.34 -30.77 -30.62
CA VAL A 130 13.07 -30.78 -29.87
C VAL A 130 12.83 -32.16 -29.27
N GLU A 131 13.18 -33.22 -30.00
CA GLU A 131 13.13 -34.59 -29.48
C GLU A 131 14.10 -34.77 -28.30
N GLN A 132 15.36 -34.30 -28.42
CA GLN A 132 16.33 -34.30 -27.32
C GLN A 132 15.88 -33.49 -26.10
N LEU A 133 15.15 -32.40 -26.29
CA LEU A 133 14.60 -31.60 -25.19
C LEU A 133 13.36 -32.23 -24.57
N ALA A 134 12.62 -33.02 -25.35
CA ALA A 134 11.45 -33.78 -24.89
C ALA A 134 11.87 -35.03 -24.11
N GLU A 135 13.11 -35.51 -24.27
CA GLU A 135 13.64 -36.59 -23.43
C GLU A 135 13.61 -36.17 -21.95
N PRO A 136 13.06 -37.04 -21.07
CA PRO A 136 13.01 -36.75 -19.64
C PRO A 136 14.43 -36.64 -19.10
N LYS A 137 14.73 -35.50 -18.48
CA LYS A 137 16.04 -35.28 -17.88
C LYS A 137 16.25 -36.25 -16.73
N THR A 138 17.15 -37.22 -16.91
CA THR A 138 17.56 -38.14 -15.84
C THR A 138 18.24 -37.33 -14.74
N ARG A 139 17.50 -37.06 -13.66
CA ARG A 139 18.08 -36.46 -12.47
C ARG A 139 18.82 -37.60 -11.75
N VAL A 140 20.14 -37.60 -11.84
CA VAL A 140 20.97 -38.34 -10.89
C VAL A 140 20.57 -37.84 -9.50
N ASP A 141 20.21 -38.77 -8.61
CA ASP A 141 19.76 -38.45 -7.28
C ASP A 141 20.88 -37.72 -6.53
N ARG A 142 20.77 -36.39 -6.48
CA ARG A 142 21.82 -35.49 -5.98
C ARG A 142 21.71 -35.32 -4.46
N PHE A 143 21.02 -36.23 -3.79
CA PHE A 143 20.88 -36.29 -2.34
C PHE A 143 21.76 -37.39 -1.72
N GLY A 144 22.71 -37.95 -2.49
CA GLY A 144 23.85 -38.69 -1.93
C GLY A 144 24.67 -37.75 -1.06
N THR A 145 24.42 -37.81 0.23
CA THR A 145 24.98 -37.03 1.33
C THR A 145 26.51 -37.05 1.36
N GLU A 146 27.12 -35.88 1.16
CA GLU A 146 28.37 -35.51 1.82
C GLU A 146 28.16 -34.12 2.46
N GLU A 147 27.53 -34.10 3.64
CA GLU A 147 27.56 -32.93 4.51
C GLU A 147 29.02 -32.70 4.93
N THR A 148 29.65 -31.66 4.40
CA THR A 148 30.90 -31.16 4.99
C THR A 148 30.56 -30.50 6.34
N GLU A 149 31.52 -30.42 7.26
CA GLU A 149 31.43 -29.77 8.59
C GLU A 149 30.77 -28.37 8.61
N TRP A 150 30.66 -27.71 7.45
CA TRP A 150 30.04 -26.40 7.24
C TRP A 150 28.69 -26.42 6.49
N GLY A 151 28.05 -27.58 6.32
CA GLY A 151 26.73 -27.71 5.67
C GLY A 151 26.72 -27.38 4.18
N GLN A 152 27.86 -27.43 3.50
CA GLN A 152 27.93 -27.20 2.05
C GLN A 152 27.55 -28.48 1.31
N TYR A 153 26.52 -28.39 0.47
CA TYR A 153 25.96 -29.54 -0.25
C TYR A 153 26.83 -29.98 -1.45
N PHE A 154 27.70 -29.11 -1.99
CA PHE A 154 28.66 -29.44 -3.05
C PHE A 154 29.85 -28.46 -3.02
N SER A 155 31.07 -28.98 -3.14
CA SER A 155 32.22 -28.16 -3.54
C SER A 155 31.92 -27.52 -4.90
N PRO A 156 32.11 -26.20 -5.08
CA PRO A 156 31.94 -25.57 -6.39
C PRO A 156 32.82 -26.27 -7.42
N SER A 157 32.30 -26.49 -8.63
CA SER A 157 33.13 -27.04 -9.72
C SER A 157 34.39 -26.19 -9.91
N GLN A 158 35.52 -26.80 -10.31
CA GLN A 158 36.77 -26.07 -10.54
C GLN A 158 36.59 -24.85 -11.47
N HIS A 159 35.74 -24.99 -12.49
CA HIS A 159 35.38 -23.90 -13.41
C HIS A 159 34.68 -22.74 -12.68
N ALA A 160 33.83 -23.02 -11.70
CA ALA A 160 33.17 -22.00 -10.90
C ALA A 160 34.15 -21.30 -9.93
N MET A 161 35.15 -22.03 -9.41
CA MET A 161 36.20 -21.42 -8.57
C MET A 161 37.16 -20.55 -9.39
N GLN A 162 37.39 -20.90 -10.65
CA GLN A 162 38.24 -20.15 -11.59
C GLN A 162 37.48 -19.02 -12.32
N ALA A 163 36.16 -18.99 -12.23
CA ALA A 163 35.35 -17.99 -12.92
C ALA A 163 35.49 -16.62 -12.25
N GLY A 164 36.13 -15.68 -12.95
CA GLY A 164 36.17 -14.26 -12.57
C GLY A 164 34.87 -13.52 -12.90
N PRO A 165 34.65 -12.34 -12.30
CA PRO A 165 33.53 -11.48 -12.66
C PRO A 165 33.62 -11.08 -14.15
N ARG A 166 32.47 -11.03 -14.82
CA ARG A 166 32.41 -10.50 -16.19
C ARG A 166 32.60 -9.00 -16.17
N GLU A 167 33.13 -8.43 -17.26
CA GLU A 167 33.31 -6.97 -17.41
C GLU A 167 32.03 -6.17 -17.08
N ARG A 168 30.87 -6.65 -17.54
CA ARG A 168 29.58 -6.03 -17.18
C ARG A 168 29.31 -6.04 -15.67
N THR A 169 29.68 -7.11 -14.98
CA THR A 169 29.52 -7.23 -13.52
C THR A 169 30.45 -6.25 -12.81
N GLU A 170 31.68 -6.08 -13.30
CA GLU A 170 32.62 -5.07 -12.79
C GLU A 170 32.09 -3.64 -13.00
N GLN A 171 31.55 -3.35 -14.19
CA GLN A 171 30.92 -2.06 -14.49
C GLN A 171 29.73 -1.76 -13.57
N LEU A 172 28.90 -2.77 -13.28
CA LEU A 172 27.76 -2.62 -12.36
C LEU A 172 28.19 -2.53 -10.88
N ALA A 173 29.35 -3.08 -10.54
CA ALA A 173 29.92 -2.98 -9.20
C ALA A 173 30.51 -1.59 -8.93
N GLN A 174 30.80 -0.80 -9.96
CA GLN A 174 31.22 0.59 -9.77
C GLN A 174 30.08 1.42 -9.16
N ALA A 175 30.39 2.15 -8.09
CA ALA A 175 29.43 3.05 -7.45
C ALA A 175 28.97 4.12 -8.44
N LYS A 176 27.68 4.46 -8.40
CA LYS A 176 27.12 5.53 -9.24
C LYS A 176 27.74 6.87 -8.81
N PRO A 177 28.15 7.73 -9.75
CA PRO A 177 28.65 9.06 -9.41
C PRO A 177 27.52 9.91 -8.81
N TYR A 178 27.90 10.85 -7.94
CA TYR A 178 26.99 11.85 -7.42
C TYR A 178 26.45 12.74 -8.54
N HIS A 179 25.25 13.30 -8.33
CA HIS A 179 24.68 14.30 -9.23
C HIS A 179 25.54 15.57 -9.23
N ASN A 180 25.62 16.29 -10.37
CA ASN A 180 26.46 17.51 -10.51
C ASN A 180 26.16 18.62 -9.47
N GLN A 181 24.96 18.60 -8.89
CA GLN A 181 24.53 19.56 -7.85
C GLN A 181 24.46 18.94 -6.45
N PHE A 182 24.93 17.71 -6.28
CA PHE A 182 25.00 17.08 -4.97
C PHE A 182 25.94 17.90 -4.08
N ARG A 183 25.44 18.24 -2.90
CA ARG A 183 26.20 18.90 -1.85
C ARG A 183 26.10 18.01 -0.63
N ASP A 184 27.23 17.72 0.00
CA ASP A 184 27.27 16.96 1.23
C ASP A 184 26.51 17.68 2.35
N GLU A 185 26.19 16.93 3.40
CA GLU A 185 25.63 17.50 4.61
C GLU A 185 26.54 18.59 5.16
N ARG A 186 25.94 19.70 5.59
CA ARG A 186 26.71 20.76 6.24
C ARG A 186 27.16 20.25 7.62
N PRO A 187 28.42 20.46 8.01
CA PRO A 187 28.87 20.07 9.34
C PRO A 187 28.05 20.79 10.41
N VAL A 188 27.85 20.12 11.56
CA VAL A 188 27.05 20.65 12.70
C VAL A 188 27.59 21.99 13.20
N GLN A 189 28.91 22.21 13.08
CA GLN A 189 29.55 23.49 13.29
C GLN A 189 30.00 24.05 11.95
N TRP A 190 29.45 25.20 11.57
CA TRP A 190 29.94 25.98 10.44
C TRP A 190 30.35 27.37 10.89
N GLU A 191 31.34 27.93 10.21
CA GLU A 191 31.75 29.32 10.44
C GLU A 191 30.60 30.26 10.05
N VAL A 192 30.21 31.11 10.98
CA VAL A 192 29.22 32.16 10.71
C VAL A 192 29.95 33.26 9.93
N GLY A 193 29.45 33.58 8.74
CA GLY A 193 30.08 34.62 7.91
C GLY A 193 30.17 35.97 8.63
N ASN A 194 31.25 36.72 8.38
CA ASN A 194 31.51 38.02 9.01
C ASN A 194 30.32 38.99 8.90
N ASN A 195 29.57 38.95 7.81
CA ASN A 195 28.38 39.79 7.62
C ASN A 195 27.27 39.48 8.62
N ALA A 196 27.12 38.20 9.01
CA ALA A 196 26.14 37.79 10.01
C ALA A 196 26.62 38.10 11.44
N LEU A 197 27.92 37.92 11.71
CA LEU A 197 28.52 38.31 13.00
C LEU A 197 28.43 39.82 13.26
N ASN A 198 28.63 40.62 12.22
CA ASN A 198 28.61 42.08 12.29
C ASN A 198 27.24 42.69 11.93
N ALA A 199 26.19 41.87 11.78
CA ALA A 199 24.87 42.35 11.43
C ALA A 199 24.26 43.15 12.59
N ILE A 200 24.12 44.47 12.40
CA ILE A 200 23.44 45.35 13.36
C ILE A 200 21.93 45.31 13.10
N ALA A 201 21.14 45.15 14.15
CA ALA A 201 19.69 45.17 14.07
C ALA A 201 19.18 46.51 13.49
N THR A 202 18.13 46.46 12.68
CA THR A 202 17.55 47.68 12.07
C THR A 202 17.09 48.67 13.15
N LEU A 203 17.09 49.97 12.82
CA LEU A 203 16.72 51.03 13.76
C LEU A 203 15.37 50.77 14.46
N ARG A 204 14.38 50.28 13.71
CA ARG A 204 13.07 49.91 14.26
C ARG A 204 13.16 48.76 15.27
N LEU A 205 13.97 47.74 14.98
CA LEU A 205 14.16 46.59 15.84
C LEU A 205 14.88 46.99 17.14
N GLN A 206 15.88 47.88 17.03
CA GLN A 206 16.52 48.50 18.20
C GLN A 206 15.54 49.30 19.06
N GLN A 207 14.62 50.06 18.43
CA GLN A 207 13.57 50.82 19.14
C GLN A 207 12.57 49.90 19.84
N LEU A 208 12.16 48.80 19.20
CA LEU A 208 11.24 47.83 19.78
C LEU A 208 11.87 47.01 20.91
N ALA A 209 13.18 46.77 20.84
CA ALA A 209 13.93 46.08 21.89
C ALA A 209 14.06 46.91 23.18
N ARG A 210 13.85 48.23 23.11
CA ARG A 210 13.86 49.08 24.31
C ARG A 210 12.62 48.76 25.17
N PRO A 211 12.78 48.45 26.46
CA PRO A 211 11.65 48.21 27.34
C PRO A 211 10.78 49.46 27.40
N ARG A 212 9.46 49.28 27.29
CA ARG A 212 8.51 50.38 27.38
C ARG A 212 8.52 50.93 28.81
N SER A 213 8.81 52.22 28.98
CA SER A 213 8.81 52.87 30.30
C SER A 213 7.42 52.81 30.93
N ARG A 214 7.34 52.36 32.19
CA ARG A 214 6.09 52.21 32.96
C ARG A 214 5.39 53.53 33.28
N THR A 215 6.05 54.66 33.07
CA THR A 215 5.46 56.02 33.22
C THR A 215 4.49 56.40 32.09
N MET A 216 4.31 55.54 31.09
CA MET A 216 3.40 55.74 29.95
C MET A 216 2.14 54.86 30.02
N ILE A 217 1.77 54.36 31.20
CA ILE A 217 0.41 53.85 31.43
C ILE A 217 -0.46 55.10 31.56
N LYS A 218 -1.05 55.52 30.44
CA LYS A 218 -2.11 56.53 30.46
C LYS A 218 -3.33 55.83 31.02
N ASP A 219 -3.73 56.17 32.24
CA ASP A 219 -4.98 55.66 32.85
C ASP A 219 -6.22 56.11 32.04
N ASP A 220 -6.08 57.13 31.18
CA ASP A 220 -7.11 57.59 30.23
C ASP A 220 -7.14 56.78 28.91
N PHE A 221 -6.78 55.49 28.95
CA PHE A 221 -6.80 54.64 27.76
C PHE A 221 -8.24 54.29 27.38
N ASP A 222 -8.81 55.04 26.45
CA ASP A 222 -10.04 54.66 25.77
C ASP A 222 -9.76 53.49 24.81
N PRO A 223 -10.28 52.26 25.09
CA PRO A 223 -10.03 51.09 24.27
C PRO A 223 -10.64 51.18 22.87
N TYR A 224 -11.59 52.09 22.63
CA TYR A 224 -12.23 52.29 21.34
C TYR A 224 -11.56 53.38 20.49
N LYS A 225 -10.57 54.09 21.03
CA LYS A 225 -9.87 55.16 20.32
C LYS A 225 -8.79 54.61 19.39
N ILE A 226 -9.10 54.61 18.09
CA ILE A 226 -8.16 54.18 17.06
C ILE A 226 -6.97 55.15 16.96
N ALA A 227 -5.74 54.62 17.06
CA ALA A 227 -4.52 55.41 16.95
C ALA A 227 -4.42 56.13 15.57
N PRO A 228 -3.93 57.38 15.51
CA PRO A 228 -3.77 58.11 14.24
C PRO A 228 -2.86 57.38 13.24
N SER A 229 -1.86 56.64 13.74
CA SER A 229 -0.99 55.79 12.91
C SER A 229 -1.76 54.63 12.26
N ALA A 230 -2.71 54.02 12.98
CA ALA A 230 -3.56 52.98 12.45
C ALA A 230 -4.52 53.53 11.38
N LYS A 231 -5.07 54.74 11.57
CA LYS A 231 -5.88 55.42 10.54
C LYS A 231 -5.10 55.74 9.26
N ARG A 232 -3.77 55.92 9.36
CA ARG A 232 -2.87 56.21 8.23
C ARG A 232 -2.20 54.95 7.67
N ALA A 233 -2.40 53.79 8.27
CA ALA A 233 -1.78 52.55 7.81
C ALA A 233 -2.32 52.21 6.42
N ARG A 234 -1.41 52.06 5.46
CA ARG A 234 -1.70 51.54 4.12
C ARG A 234 -1.30 50.07 4.09
N CYS A 235 -1.97 49.30 3.24
CA CYS A 235 -1.54 47.93 2.95
C CYS A 235 -0.12 47.94 2.39
N THR A 236 0.63 46.87 2.63
CA THR A 236 1.93 46.70 1.98
C THR A 236 1.71 46.50 0.48
N PRO A 237 2.67 46.90 -0.38
CA PRO A 237 2.53 46.75 -1.84
C PRO A 237 2.17 45.31 -2.26
N ARG A 238 2.74 44.32 -1.56
CA ARG A 238 2.43 42.91 -1.80
C ARG A 238 0.97 42.54 -1.46
N LEU A 239 0.42 43.09 -0.38
CA LEU A 239 -0.98 42.87 -0.04
C LEU A 239 -1.90 43.58 -1.04
N GLU A 240 -1.54 44.76 -1.51
CA GLU A 240 -2.28 45.46 -2.58
C GLU A 240 -2.37 44.60 -3.84
N GLU A 241 -1.25 44.03 -4.29
CA GLU A 241 -1.22 43.11 -5.43
C GLU A 241 -2.11 41.88 -5.23
N LEU A 242 -2.07 41.27 -4.05
CA LEU A 242 -2.85 40.07 -3.73
C LEU A 242 -4.35 40.35 -3.59
N CYS A 243 -4.72 41.58 -3.21
CA CYS A 243 -6.10 42.03 -3.14
C CYS A 243 -6.71 42.27 -4.52
N VAL A 244 -5.90 42.42 -5.58
CA VAL A 244 -6.41 42.49 -6.95
C VAL A 244 -6.97 41.13 -7.34
N PRO A 245 -8.22 41.05 -7.84
CA PRO A 245 -8.80 39.79 -8.29
C PRO A 245 -7.96 39.20 -9.42
N LEU A 246 -7.73 37.89 -9.36
CA LEU A 246 -7.04 37.15 -10.42
C LEU A 246 -7.68 37.49 -11.78
N PRO A 247 -6.90 37.83 -12.82
CA PRO A 247 -7.42 38.30 -14.11
C PRO A 247 -8.48 37.36 -14.72
N ARG A 248 -8.28 36.04 -14.58
CA ARG A 248 -9.23 35.00 -15.03
C ARG A 248 -10.59 35.00 -14.30
N LYS A 249 -10.71 35.68 -13.16
CA LYS A 249 -11.95 35.78 -12.36
C LYS A 249 -12.65 37.14 -12.54
N VAL A 250 -12.06 38.08 -13.28
CA VAL A 250 -12.68 39.37 -13.58
C VAL A 250 -13.58 39.19 -14.80
N ARG A 251 -14.91 39.28 -14.60
CA ARG A 251 -15.87 39.32 -15.72
C ARG A 251 -15.85 40.73 -16.32
N PRO A 252 -15.75 40.89 -17.64
CA PRO A 252 -15.91 42.20 -18.26
C PRO A 252 -17.32 42.71 -17.96
N LYS A 253 -17.45 43.96 -17.52
CA LYS A 253 -18.74 44.64 -17.47
C LYS A 253 -19.24 44.79 -18.91
N LYS A 254 -20.49 44.38 -19.13
CA LYS A 254 -21.21 44.50 -20.40
C LYS A 254 -21.76 45.91 -20.55
#